data_AF-A0A372G1S6-F1
#
_entry.id   AF-A0A372G1S6-F1
#
_cell.length_a   1.000
_cell.length_b   1.000
_cell.length_c   1.000
_cell.angle_alpha   90.00
_cell.angle_beta   90.00
_cell.angle_gamma   90.00
#
_symmetry.space_group_name_H-M   'P 1'
#
loop_
_entity.id
_entity.type
_entity.pdbx_description
1 polymer ?
#
loop_
_entity_poly.entity_id
_entity_poly.type
_entity_poly.pdbx_seq_one_letter_code
_entity_poly.pdbx_strand_id
1 'polypeptide(L)'
;MGDLMILVRLVLAVVIGSVDLVAAHPTDVVAVLLCATCVVLLARIALLLWADRFDRWARVVAVVPAPPPPPDYPPDPPLVNPMFAAHITATSAATCAALRAGRQPARVGGRR
;
A
#
# COMPACT_ATOMS: atom_id res chain seq x y z
N MET A 1 -17.51 19.69 -41.39
CA MET A 1 -17.08 21.09 -41.59
C MET A 1 -18.12 22.10 -41.07
N GLY A 2 -19.42 21.82 -41.16
CA GLY A 2 -20.48 22.71 -40.63
C GLY A 2 -20.51 22.87 -39.10
N ASP A 3 -20.36 21.79 -38.34
CA ASP A 3 -20.43 21.85 -36.85
C ASP A 3 -19.31 22.68 -36.22
N LEU A 4 -18.11 22.64 -36.80
CA LEU A 4 -16.98 23.46 -36.35
C LEU A 4 -17.27 24.96 -36.54
N MET A 5 -17.89 25.34 -37.66
CA MET A 5 -18.27 26.72 -37.94
C MET A 5 -19.37 27.22 -37.01
N ILE A 6 -20.32 26.37 -36.64
CA ILE A 6 -21.38 26.69 -35.68
C ILE A 6 -20.79 26.89 -34.29
N LEU A 7 -19.91 25.99 -33.85
CA LEU A 7 -19.25 26.08 -32.55
C LEU A 7 -18.38 27.34 -32.46
N VAL A 8 -17.61 27.67 -33.50
CA VAL A 8 -16.79 28.90 -33.53
C VAL A 8 -17.66 30.16 -33.44
N ARG A 9 -18.79 30.23 -34.13
CA ARG A 9 -19.71 31.38 -34.05
C ARG A 9 -20.35 31.52 -32.68
N LEU A 10 -20.70 30.39 -32.05
CA LEU A 10 -21.32 30.37 -30.73
C LEU A 10 -20.31 30.82 -29.66
N VAL A 11 -19.08 30.32 -29.71
CA VAL A 11 -17.98 30.76 -28.84
C VAL A 11 -17.70 32.25 -29.03
N LEU A 12 -17.62 32.73 -30.27
CA LEU A 12 -17.37 34.15 -30.54
C LEU A 12 -18.50 35.04 -29.99
N ALA A 13 -19.76 34.65 -30.16
CA ALA A 13 -20.90 35.39 -29.63
C ALA A 13 -20.90 35.45 -28.10
N VAL A 14 -20.53 34.34 -27.44
CA VAL A 14 -20.38 34.28 -25.98
C VAL A 14 -19.24 35.20 -25.52
N VAL A 15 -18.10 35.19 -26.21
CA VAL A 15 -16.94 36.04 -25.87
C VAL A 15 -17.31 37.51 -26.03
N ILE A 16 -17.89 37.92 -27.16
CA ILE A 16 -18.27 39.32 -27.40
C ILE A 16 -19.31 39.77 -26.36
N GLY A 17 -20.37 38.98 -26.15
CA GLY A 17 -21.40 39.30 -25.15
C GLY A 17 -20.85 39.38 -23.74
N SER A 18 -19.86 38.55 -23.39
CA SER A 18 -19.19 38.62 -22.09
C SER A 18 -18.36 39.89 -21.92
N VAL A 19 -17.67 40.34 -22.97
CA VAL A 19 -16.87 41.58 -22.96
C VAL A 19 -17.78 42.80 -22.86
N ASP A 20 -18.90 42.83 -23.60
CA ASP A 20 -19.88 43.91 -23.53
C ASP A 20 -20.53 43.99 -22.15
N LEU A 21 -20.83 42.84 -21.52
CA LEU A 21 -21.37 42.79 -20.16
C LEU A 21 -20.37 43.35 -19.12
N VAL A 22 -19.08 43.02 -19.27
CA VAL A 22 -17.98 43.54 -18.44
C VAL A 22 -17.82 45.05 -18.62
N ALA A 23 -17.90 45.53 -19.85
CA ALA A 23 -17.79 46.95 -20.16
C ALA A 23 -18.99 47.76 -19.65
N ALA A 24 -20.20 47.19 -19.71
CA ALA A 24 -21.43 47.84 -19.25
C ALA A 24 -21.51 47.93 -17.72
N HIS A 25 -21.13 46.87 -17.00
CA HIS A 25 -21.29 46.77 -15.54
C HIS A 25 -20.05 46.18 -14.86
N PRO A 26 -18.92 46.90 -14.83
CA PRO A 26 -17.65 46.37 -14.32
C PRO A 26 -17.72 46.02 -12.83
N THR A 27 -18.52 46.76 -12.04
CA THR A 27 -18.71 46.51 -10.61
C THR A 27 -19.44 45.21 -10.34
N ASP A 28 -20.45 44.88 -11.14
CA ASP A 28 -21.26 43.67 -10.95
C ASP A 28 -20.45 42.44 -11.32
N VAL A 29 -19.65 42.51 -12.39
CA VAL A 29 -18.74 41.42 -12.76
C VAL A 29 -17.69 41.18 -11.67
N VAL A 30 -17.09 42.24 -11.12
CA VAL A 30 -16.12 42.10 -10.02
C VAL A 30 -16.79 41.50 -8.78
N ALA A 31 -18.01 41.93 -8.45
CA ALA A 31 -18.76 41.37 -7.33
C ALA A 31 -19.06 39.88 -7.53
N VAL A 32 -19.50 39.47 -8.72
CA VAL A 32 -19.75 38.06 -9.06
C VAL A 32 -18.46 37.24 -9.00
N LEU A 33 -17.36 37.74 -9.57
CA LEU A 33 -16.06 37.06 -9.50
C LEU A 33 -15.57 36.88 -8.06
N LEU A 34 -15.71 37.92 -7.24
CA LEU A 34 -15.32 37.87 -5.83
C LEU A 34 -16.21 36.91 -5.05
N CYS A 35 -17.53 36.94 -5.26
CA CYS A 35 -18.47 35.96 -4.69
C CYS A 35 -18.12 34.53 -5.10
N ALA A 36 -17.89 34.27 -6.38
CA ALA A 36 -17.51 32.95 -6.88
C ALA A 36 -16.20 32.47 -6.25
N THR A 37 -15.19 33.34 -6.20
CA THR A 37 -13.90 33.04 -5.56
C THR A 37 -14.08 32.74 -4.08
N CYS A 38 -14.89 33.53 -3.37
CA CYS A 38 -15.19 33.31 -1.96
C CYS A 38 -15.87 31.95 -1.73
N VAL A 39 -16.87 31.60 -2.54
CA VAL A 39 -17.55 30.29 -2.47
C VAL A 39 -16.56 29.14 -2.70
N VAL A 40 -15.67 29.24 -3.69
CA VAL A 40 -14.64 28.22 -3.96
C VAL A 40 -13.68 28.07 -2.78
N LEU A 41 -13.21 29.19 -2.21
CA LEU A 41 -12.34 29.17 -1.05
C LEU A 41 -13.03 28.55 0.17
N LEU A 42 -14.28 28.93 0.45
CA LEU A 42 -15.07 28.38 1.56
C LEU A 42 -15.31 26.88 1.38
N ALA A 43 -15.68 26.44 0.17
CA ALA A 43 -15.85 25.02 -0.14
C ALA A 43 -14.55 24.24 0.07
N ARG A 44 -13.41 24.79 -0.37
CA ARG A 44 -12.10 24.18 -0.16
C ARG A 44 -11.74 24.08 1.32
N ILE A 45 -11.96 25.14 2.10
CA ILE A 45 -11.72 25.14 3.55
C ILE A 45 -12.62 24.09 4.23
N ALA A 46 -13.91 24.04 3.87
CA ALA A 46 -14.83 23.04 4.40
C ALA A 46 -14.38 21.61 4.08
N LEU A 47 -13.90 21.35 2.86
CA LEU A 47 -13.34 20.05 2.47
C LEU A 47 -12.08 19.70 3.28
N LEU A 48 -11.18 20.65 3.51
CA LEU A 48 -9.99 20.44 4.32
C LEU A 48 -10.35 20.15 5.79
N LEU A 49 -11.27 20.91 6.37
CA LEU A 49 -11.76 20.67 7.74
C LEU A 49 -12.46 19.32 7.87
N TRP A 50 -13.18 18.92 6.83
CA TRP A 50 -13.80 17.60 6.76
C TRP A 50 -12.73 16.50 6.71
N ALA A 51 -11.72 16.63 5.86
CA ALA A 51 -10.59 15.69 5.80
C ALA A 51 -9.82 15.60 7.14
N ASP A 52 -9.51 16.74 7.78
CA ASP A 52 -8.85 16.80 9.09
C ASP A 52 -9.67 16.15 10.21
N ARG A 53 -11.01 16.19 10.08
CA ARG A 53 -11.88 15.44 10.98
C ARG A 53 -11.65 13.94 10.76
N PHE A 54 -11.69 13.44 9.53
CA PHE A 54 -11.45 12.01 9.26
C PHE A 54 -10.09 11.52 9.78
N ASP A 55 -9.03 12.29 9.59
CA ASP A 55 -7.70 11.94 10.10
C ASP A 55 -7.64 11.85 11.62
N ARG A 56 -8.36 12.73 12.33
CA ARG A 56 -8.49 12.66 13.79
C ARG A 56 -9.26 11.43 14.24
N TRP A 57 -10.38 11.11 13.58
CA TRP A 57 -11.15 9.90 13.88
C TRP A 57 -10.32 8.63 13.60
N ALA A 58 -9.59 8.57 12.50
CA ALA A 58 -8.72 7.45 12.16
C ALA A 58 -7.60 7.22 13.20
N ARG A 59 -6.97 8.30 13.69
CA ARG A 59 -5.96 8.19 14.76
C ARG A 59 -6.53 7.70 16.09
N VAL A 60 -7.75 8.10 16.44
CA VAL A 60 -8.43 7.63 17.67
C VAL A 60 -8.74 6.14 17.57
N VAL A 61 -9.20 5.66 16.42
CA VAL A 61 -9.48 4.23 16.18
C VAL A 61 -8.21 3.38 16.14
N ALA A 62 -7.07 3.94 15.72
CA ALA A 62 -5.79 3.23 15.70
C ALA A 62 -5.19 2.96 17.11
N VAL A 63 -5.75 3.55 18.18
CA VAL A 63 -5.39 3.20 19.57
C VAL A 63 -6.12 1.93 20.00
N VAL A 64 -5.94 0.85 19.25
CA VAL A 64 -6.27 -0.50 19.74
C VAL A 64 -5.10 -0.92 20.62
N PRO A 65 -5.31 -1.23 21.92
CA PRO A 65 -4.23 -1.73 22.76
C PRO A 65 -3.64 -2.98 22.11
N ALA A 66 -2.31 -3.04 22.02
CA ALA A 66 -1.61 -4.18 21.46
C ALA A 66 -2.08 -5.47 22.16
N PRO A 67 -2.30 -6.57 21.41
CA PRO A 67 -2.60 -7.86 22.03
C PRO A 67 -1.50 -8.23 23.03
N PRO A 68 -1.83 -8.91 24.13
CA PRO A 68 -0.83 -9.30 25.14
C PRO A 68 0.29 -10.12 24.48
N PRO A 69 1.55 -9.97 24.98
CA PRO A 69 2.67 -10.72 24.44
C PRO A 69 2.38 -12.23 24.50
N PRO A 70 2.76 -13.01 23.47
CA PRO A 70 2.58 -14.45 23.48
C PRO A 70 3.36 -15.05 24.67
N PRO A 71 2.84 -16.10 25.31
CA PRO A 71 3.55 -16.77 26.39
C PRO A 71 4.90 -17.31 25.88
N ASP A 72 5.95 -17.06 26.65
CA ASP A 72 7.30 -17.57 26.41
C ASP A 72 7.29 -19.10 26.54
N TYR A 73 7.01 -19.81 25.45
CA TYR A 73 7.21 -21.25 25.40
C TYR A 73 8.73 -21.51 25.35
N PRO A 74 9.30 -22.30 26.28
CA PRO A 74 10.67 -22.77 26.14
C PRO A 74 10.79 -23.57 24.84
N PRO A 75 11.90 -23.46 24.10
CA PRO A 75 12.06 -24.22 22.87
C PRO A 75 11.98 -25.71 23.21
N ASP A 76 11.04 -26.41 22.55
CA ASP A 76 10.93 -27.85 22.68
C ASP A 76 12.30 -28.49 22.41
N PRO A 77 12.76 -29.44 23.25
CA PRO A 77 14.01 -30.13 23.01
C PRO A 77 13.95 -30.80 21.63
N PRO A 78 15.03 -30.76 20.83
CA PRO A 78 15.02 -31.33 19.50
C PRO A 78 14.66 -32.81 19.58
N LEU A 79 13.67 -33.22 18.80
CA LEU A 79 13.14 -34.59 18.75
C LEU A 79 14.22 -35.63 18.37
N VAL A 80 15.34 -35.17 17.81
CA VAL A 80 16.48 -35.98 17.40
C VAL A 80 17.72 -35.53 18.16
N ASN A 81 18.32 -36.45 18.91
CA ASN A 81 19.59 -36.22 19.59
C ASN A 81 20.68 -35.86 18.56
N PRO A 82 21.35 -34.68 18.67
CA PRO A 82 22.35 -34.25 17.70
C PRO A 82 23.53 -35.23 17.58
N MET A 83 23.86 -35.96 18.65
CA MET A 83 24.88 -37.00 18.61
C MET A 83 24.46 -38.19 17.75
N PHE A 84 23.17 -38.55 17.78
CA PHE A 84 22.61 -39.60 16.93
C PHE A 84 22.57 -39.18 15.46
N ALA A 85 22.18 -37.93 15.20
CA ALA A 85 22.23 -37.35 13.84
C ALA A 85 23.67 -37.36 13.27
N ALA A 86 24.66 -36.97 14.08
CA ALA A 86 26.07 -37.00 13.71
C ALA A 86 26.60 -38.41 13.45
N HIS A 87 26.14 -39.41 14.22
CA HIS A 87 26.50 -40.80 14.00
C HIS A 87 25.96 -41.34 12.66
N ILE A 88 24.69 -41.04 12.35
CA ILE A 88 24.06 -41.45 11.07
C ILE A 88 24.74 -40.76 9.88
N THR A 89 25.08 -39.47 9.99
CA THR A 89 25.75 -38.76 8.89
C THR A 89 27.16 -39.30 8.64
N ALA A 90 27.92 -39.63 9.68
CA ALA A 90 29.24 -40.24 9.55
C ALA A 90 29.18 -41.64 8.93
N THR A 91 28.25 -42.49 9.39
CA THR A 91 28.09 -43.86 8.87
C THR A 91 27.58 -43.90 7.44
N SER A 92 26.64 -43.01 7.07
CA SER A 92 26.17 -42.86 5.69
C SER A 92 27.28 -42.36 4.75
N ALA A 93 28.08 -41.39 5.18
CA ALA A 93 29.24 -40.91 4.42
C ALA A 93 30.28 -42.02 4.19
N ALA A 94 30.60 -42.80 5.23
CA ALA A 94 31.51 -43.93 5.13
C ALA A 94 30.99 -45.03 4.18
N THR A 95 29.70 -45.34 4.24
CA THR A 95 29.06 -46.31 3.35
C THR A 95 29.08 -45.83 1.90
N CYS A 96 28.77 -44.56 1.66
CA CYS A 96 28.81 -43.95 0.34
C CYS A 96 30.23 -43.95 -0.25
N ALA A 97 31.25 -43.64 0.57
CA ALA A 97 32.65 -43.73 0.17
C ALA A 97 33.07 -45.18 -0.14
N ALA A 98 32.62 -46.16 0.63
CA ALA A 98 32.90 -47.57 0.37
C ALA A 98 32.28 -48.05 -0.96
N LEU A 99 31.02 -47.68 -1.23
CA LEU A 99 30.33 -48.00 -2.48
C LEU A 99 31.01 -47.35 -3.70
N ARG A 100 31.44 -46.08 -3.61
CA ARG A 100 32.22 -45.43 -4.68
C ARG A 100 33.56 -46.11 -4.93
N ALA A 101 34.17 -46.67 -3.90
CA ALA A 101 35.42 -47.44 -4.00
C ALA A 101 35.22 -48.89 -4.49
N GLY A 102 33.99 -49.29 -4.88
CA GLY A 102 33.68 -50.65 -5.32
C GLY A 102 33.75 -51.69 -4.20
N ARG A 103 33.81 -51.27 -2.92
CA ARG A 103 33.84 -52.16 -1.76
C ARG A 103 32.42 -52.39 -1.27
N GLN A 104 32.07 -53.66 -1.05
CA GLN A 104 30.79 -54.02 -0.42
C GLN A 104 30.86 -53.63 1.06
N PRO A 105 29.91 -52.83 1.59
CA PRO A 105 29.93 -52.49 3.01
C PRO A 105 29.70 -53.75 3.83
N ALA A 106 30.56 -53.97 4.83
CA ALA A 106 30.39 -55.08 5.77
C ALA A 106 29.01 -54.94 6.43
N ARG A 107 28.18 -55.98 6.35
CA ARG A 107 26.96 -56.08 7.16
C ARG A 107 27.39 -56.03 8.62
N VAL A 108 27.30 -54.86 9.25
CA VAL A 108 27.33 -54.75 10.70
C VAL A 108 26.03 -55.39 11.18
N GLY A 109 26.12 -56.69 11.47
CA GLY A 109 25.03 -57.44 12.06
C GLY A 109 24.62 -56.75 13.35
N GLY A 110 23.33 -56.42 13.45
CA GLY A 110 22.73 -56.00 14.71
C GLY A 110 22.94 -57.09 15.74
N ARG A 111 23.82 -56.84 16.70
CA ARG A 111 23.72 -57.49 18.01
C ARG A 111 22.83 -56.61 18.87
N ARG A 112 21.72 -57.22 19.28
CA ARG A 112 20.84 -56.78 20.36
C ARG A 112 21.64 -56.54 21.63
#